data_AF-A0AA88KH25-F1
#
_entry.id   AF-A0AA88KH25-F1
#
_cell.length_a   1.000
_cell.length_b   1.000
_cell.length_c   1.000
_cell.angle_alpha   90.00
_cell.angle_beta   90.00
_cell.angle_gamma   90.00
#
_symmetry.space_group_name_H-M   'P 1'
#
loop_
_entity.id
_entity.type
_entity.pdbx_description
1 polymer ?
#
loop_
_entity_poly.entity_id
_entity_poly.type
_entity_poly.pdbx_seq_one_letter_code
_entity_poly.pdbx_strand_id
1 'polypeptide(L)'
;MVSFKCHFAYSTVLTSPFPHEKQAFPVPSSVLVHEHQVDPNCADMLLLNCTKLEIKEMLEQATSSILAPSWKLFISILLRLVMTCFIIGEFVPLPISNNNYIKTLYLFIAWGVSFQFDIRVYELCFCMCVNVLFIALNYNALSKGIFQFTSQDFLLQPVWEFFMWGFYVLHAMRSLGDYSCSSVRPKKREILIIGFFKCFWNF
;
A
#
# COMPACT_ATOMS: atom_id res chain seq x y z
N MET A 1 20.53 18.62 18.55
CA MET A 1 19.08 18.40 18.71
C MET A 1 18.37 19.29 17.70
N VAL A 2 17.88 18.73 16.60
CA VAL A 2 17.15 19.49 15.57
C VAL A 2 15.66 19.22 15.76
N SER A 3 14.90 20.27 16.06
CA SER A 3 13.45 20.20 16.23
C SER A 3 12.79 20.36 14.86
N PHE A 4 12.11 19.32 14.38
CA PHE A 4 11.42 19.31 13.10
C PHE A 4 9.94 19.64 13.29
N LYS A 5 9.50 20.79 12.76
CA LYS A 5 8.08 21.13 12.59
C LYS A 5 7.66 20.76 11.17
N CYS A 6 6.94 19.65 11.02
CA CYS A 6 6.25 19.33 9.77
C CYS A 6 4.96 20.15 9.66
N HIS A 7 4.93 21.11 8.74
CA HIS A 7 3.69 21.76 8.32
C HIS A 7 3.05 20.94 7.18
N PHE A 8 1.96 20.23 7.50
CA PHE A 8 1.08 19.61 6.51
C PHE A 8 0.16 20.68 5.93
N ALA A 9 0.43 21.14 4.71
CA ALA A 9 -0.49 21.97 3.94
C ALA A 9 -1.44 21.05 3.15
N TYR A 10 -2.68 20.87 3.63
CA TYR A 10 -3.74 20.27 2.84
C TYR A 10 -4.15 21.25 1.73
N SER A 11 -3.80 20.92 0.48
CA SER A 11 -4.37 21.61 -0.68
C SER A 11 -5.79 21.09 -0.93
N THR A 12 -6.77 21.94 -0.68
CA THR A 12 -8.17 21.77 -1.08
C THR A 12 -8.25 21.71 -2.61
N VAL A 13 -8.44 20.51 -3.14
CA VAL A 13 -8.77 20.30 -4.56
C VAL A 13 -10.22 20.76 -4.75
N LEU A 14 -10.39 21.93 -5.35
CA LEU A 14 -11.65 22.45 -5.88
C LEU A 14 -12.24 21.43 -6.86
N THR A 15 -13.40 20.89 -6.49
CA THR A 15 -14.25 20.06 -7.34
C THR A 15 -14.83 20.91 -8.46
N SER A 16 -14.50 20.58 -9.71
CA SER A 16 -15.20 21.11 -10.88
C SER A 16 -16.62 20.56 -10.94
N PRO A 17 -17.64 21.36 -11.29
CA PRO A 17 -19.01 20.88 -11.44
C PRO A 17 -19.11 19.98 -12.68
N PHE A 18 -19.58 18.74 -12.49
CA PHE A 18 -19.96 17.85 -13.57
C PHE A 18 -21.19 18.39 -14.31
N PRO A 19 -21.24 18.38 -15.65
CA PRO A 19 -22.45 18.66 -16.39
C PRO A 19 -23.43 17.48 -16.25
N HIS A 20 -24.63 17.77 -15.74
CA HIS A 20 -25.75 16.84 -15.68
C HIS A 20 -26.27 16.55 -17.09
N GLU A 21 -25.91 15.40 -17.66
CA GLU A 21 -26.56 14.84 -18.84
C GLU A 21 -27.84 14.10 -18.40
N LYS A 22 -28.99 14.76 -18.58
CA LYS A 22 -30.31 14.22 -18.27
C LYS A 22 -30.69 13.15 -19.30
N GLN A 23 -30.47 11.88 -19.00
CA GLN A 23 -31.17 10.79 -19.69
C GLN A 23 -32.58 10.66 -19.12
N ALA A 24 -33.57 11.05 -19.92
CA ALA A 24 -34.99 10.86 -19.62
C ALA A 24 -35.34 9.37 -19.75
N PHE A 25 -35.64 8.73 -18.62
CA PHE A 25 -36.29 7.42 -18.62
C PHE A 25 -37.79 7.61 -18.85
N PRO A 26 -38.42 6.80 -19.73
CA PRO A 26 -39.87 6.82 -19.92
C PRO A 26 -40.57 6.33 -18.65
N VAL A 27 -41.39 7.20 -18.06
CA VAL A 27 -42.26 6.87 -16.92
C VAL A 27 -43.45 6.06 -17.44
N PRO A 28 -43.67 4.81 -16.99
CA PRO A 28 -44.88 4.07 -17.32
C PRO A 28 -46.09 4.78 -16.69
N SER A 29 -47.01 5.18 -17.55
CA SER A 29 -48.29 5.75 -17.16
C SER A 29 -49.22 4.66 -16.61
N SER A 30 -50.04 5.03 -15.64
CA SER A 30 -51.11 4.25 -14.99
C SER A 30 -50.68 3.16 -14.00
N VAL A 31 -50.36 3.57 -12.78
CA VAL A 31 -50.70 2.79 -11.58
C VAL A 31 -51.77 3.58 -10.82
N LEU A 32 -52.99 3.06 -10.83
CA LEU A 32 -54.12 3.54 -10.02
C LEU A 32 -53.75 3.39 -8.55
N VAL A 33 -53.44 4.49 -7.89
CA VAL A 33 -53.22 4.54 -6.44
C VAL A 33 -54.59 4.44 -5.77
N HIS A 34 -54.93 3.25 -5.28
CA HIS A 34 -56.00 3.10 -4.31
C HIS A 34 -55.53 3.71 -2.99
N GLU A 35 -56.14 4.85 -2.64
CA GLU A 35 -55.88 5.58 -1.40
C GLU A 35 -56.51 4.81 -0.24
N HIS A 36 -55.79 3.80 0.26
CA HIS A 36 -56.17 3.11 1.49
C HIS A 36 -55.78 4.02 2.66
N GLN A 37 -56.77 4.48 3.44
CA GLN A 37 -56.57 5.20 4.70
C GLN A 37 -55.79 4.29 5.67
N VAL A 38 -54.46 4.42 5.66
CA VAL A 38 -53.57 3.76 6.62
C VAL A 38 -53.58 4.61 7.89
N ASP A 39 -53.98 3.99 8.99
CA ASP A 39 -53.96 4.59 10.32
C ASP A 39 -52.55 5.16 10.63
N PRO A 40 -52.42 6.47 10.90
CA PRO A 40 -51.12 7.14 11.03
C PRO A 40 -50.26 6.55 12.17
N ASN A 41 -50.87 5.89 13.17
CA ASN A 41 -50.14 5.26 14.26
C ASN A 41 -49.49 3.91 13.88
N CYS A 42 -49.89 3.29 12.76
CA CYS A 42 -49.34 2.01 12.33
C CYS A 42 -48.17 2.17 11.33
N ALA A 43 -48.15 3.27 10.57
CA ALA A 43 -47.12 3.59 9.58
C ALA A 43 -45.75 3.85 10.25
N ASP A 44 -45.73 4.55 11.38
CA ASP A 44 -44.49 4.89 12.08
C ASP A 44 -43.79 3.67 12.70
N MET A 45 -44.56 2.66 13.14
CA MET A 45 -43.99 1.44 13.72
C MET A 45 -43.39 0.51 12.63
N LEU A 46 -43.99 0.48 11.44
CA LEU A 46 -43.49 -0.31 10.30
C LEU A 46 -42.21 0.29 9.70
N LEU A 47 -42.13 1.63 9.58
CA LEU A 47 -40.93 2.32 9.09
C LEU A 47 -39.72 2.16 10.03
N LEU A 48 -39.95 2.16 11.34
CA LEU A 48 -38.90 1.96 12.33
C LEU A 48 -38.36 0.52 12.36
N ASN A 49 -39.21 -0.48 12.08
CA ASN A 49 -38.79 -1.87 12.02
C ASN A 49 -38.11 -2.24 10.69
N CYS A 50 -38.55 -1.63 9.57
CA CYS A 50 -37.95 -1.87 8.26
C CYS A 50 -36.52 -1.32 8.20
N THR A 51 -36.30 -0.10 8.71
CA THR A 51 -34.96 0.52 8.77
C THR A 51 -33.99 -0.24 9.70
N LYS A 52 -34.48 -0.82 10.80
CA LYS A 52 -33.65 -1.65 11.68
C LYS A 52 -33.18 -2.95 11.02
N LEU A 53 -33.99 -3.55 10.14
CA LEU A 53 -33.65 -4.79 9.46
C LEU A 53 -32.59 -4.55 8.39
N GLU A 54 -32.74 -3.51 7.56
CA GLU A 54 -31.73 -3.13 6.56
C GLU A 54 -30.40 -2.75 7.21
N ILE A 55 -30.42 -2.00 8.31
CA ILE A 55 -29.19 -1.65 9.04
C ILE A 55 -28.51 -2.90 9.59
N LYS A 56 -29.27 -3.88 10.09
CA LYS A 56 -28.70 -5.12 10.63
C LYS A 56 -28.05 -5.97 9.53
N GLU A 57 -28.71 -6.12 8.37
CA GLU A 57 -28.16 -6.86 7.24
C GLU A 57 -26.92 -6.17 6.66
N MET A 58 -26.95 -4.84 6.51
CA MET A 58 -25.78 -4.07 6.10
C MET A 58 -24.63 -4.20 7.11
N LEU A 59 -24.92 -4.23 8.41
CA LEU A 59 -23.91 -4.40 9.45
C LEU A 59 -23.34 -5.81 9.46
N GLU A 60 -24.15 -6.87 9.30
CA GLU A 60 -23.67 -8.25 9.19
C GLU A 60 -22.86 -8.49 7.91
N GLN A 61 -23.26 -7.87 6.80
CA GLN A 61 -22.53 -7.96 5.54
C GLN A 61 -21.20 -7.18 5.61
N ALA A 62 -21.20 -5.99 6.23
CA ALA A 62 -19.97 -5.26 6.50
C ALA A 62 -19.05 -6.04 7.47
N THR A 63 -19.61 -6.58 8.55
CA THR A 63 -18.85 -7.32 9.56
C THR A 63 -18.26 -8.60 8.98
N SER A 64 -19.00 -9.37 8.17
CA SER A 64 -18.47 -10.57 7.51
C SER A 64 -17.40 -10.25 6.46
N SER A 65 -17.49 -9.11 5.78
CA SER A 65 -16.44 -8.64 4.86
C SER A 65 -15.17 -8.14 5.57
N ILE A 66 -15.30 -7.63 6.79
CA ILE A 66 -14.19 -7.13 7.61
C ILE A 66 -13.52 -8.25 8.41
N LEU A 67 -14.29 -9.21 8.92
CA LEU A 67 -13.80 -10.25 9.84
C LEU A 67 -13.31 -11.54 9.17
N ALA A 68 -13.49 -11.69 7.86
CA ALA A 68 -12.88 -12.80 7.12
C ALA A 68 -11.66 -12.29 6.34
N PRO A 69 -10.52 -11.97 6.99
CA PRO A 69 -9.29 -11.89 6.25
C PRO A 69 -9.14 -13.24 5.57
N SER A 70 -9.13 -13.27 4.23
CA SER A 70 -8.95 -14.52 3.52
C SER A 70 -7.67 -15.13 4.10
N TRP A 71 -7.76 -16.35 4.64
CA TRP A 71 -6.64 -17.01 5.32
C TRP A 71 -5.37 -17.01 4.43
N LYS A 72 -5.57 -16.95 3.11
CA LYS A 72 -4.55 -16.73 2.07
C LYS A 72 -3.79 -15.41 2.22
N LEU A 73 -4.49 -14.28 2.44
CA LEU A 73 -3.86 -12.98 2.67
C LEU A 73 -3.06 -12.98 3.98
N PHE A 74 -3.63 -13.52 5.05
CA PHE A 74 -2.95 -13.60 6.34
C PHE A 74 -1.66 -14.44 6.24
N ILE A 75 -1.74 -15.65 5.65
CA ILE A 75 -0.56 -16.49 5.40
C ILE A 75 0.45 -15.76 4.52
N SER A 76 0.00 -15.06 3.47
CA SER A 76 0.90 -14.32 2.59
C SER A 76 1.64 -13.21 3.34
N ILE A 77 0.96 -12.45 4.20
CA ILE A 77 1.58 -11.40 5.02
C ILE A 77 2.53 -12.01 6.04
N LEU A 78 2.13 -13.09 6.71
CA LEU A 78 2.97 -13.79 7.68
C LEU A 78 4.23 -14.34 7.02
N LEU A 79 4.11 -14.98 5.85
CA LEU A 79 5.25 -15.49 5.09
C LEU A 79 6.18 -14.34 4.67
N ARG A 80 5.63 -13.22 4.20
CA ARG A 80 6.36 -11.99 3.86
C ARG A 80 7.13 -11.42 5.05
N LEU A 81 6.51 -11.36 6.23
CA LEU A 81 7.14 -10.92 7.47
C LEU A 81 8.23 -11.90 7.92
N VAL A 82 7.97 -13.20 7.91
CA VAL A 82 8.96 -14.23 8.26
C VAL A 82 10.16 -14.14 7.32
N MET A 83 9.95 -14.03 6.01
CA MET A 83 11.05 -13.86 5.04
C MET A 83 11.81 -12.56 5.28
N THR A 84 11.13 -11.46 5.62
CA THR A 84 11.79 -10.18 5.93
C THR A 84 12.61 -10.28 7.22
N CYS A 85 12.04 -10.87 8.27
CA CYS A 85 12.74 -11.17 9.52
C CYS A 85 13.88 -12.17 9.31
N PHE A 86 13.78 -13.08 8.34
CA PHE A 86 14.85 -14.01 8.00
C PHE A 86 15.96 -13.30 7.22
N ILE A 87 15.63 -12.38 6.31
CA ILE A 87 16.64 -11.53 5.64
C ILE A 87 17.33 -10.64 6.68
N ILE A 88 16.58 -9.94 7.53
CA ILE A 88 17.11 -9.09 8.61
C ILE A 88 17.85 -9.94 9.65
N GLY A 89 17.32 -11.11 9.97
CA GLY A 89 17.78 -12.01 11.00
C GLY A 89 18.94 -12.92 10.58
N GLU A 90 19.13 -13.23 9.30
CA GLU A 90 20.34 -13.89 8.79
C GLU A 90 21.49 -12.89 8.56
N PHE A 91 21.25 -11.58 8.72
CA PHE A 91 22.34 -10.65 9.05
C PHE A 91 22.86 -10.87 10.48
N VAL A 92 22.17 -11.64 11.32
CA VAL A 92 22.74 -12.25 12.53
C VAL A 92 23.64 -13.39 12.06
N PRO A 93 24.89 -13.47 12.54
CA PRO A 93 25.98 -14.20 11.90
C PRO A 93 25.73 -15.71 11.89
N LEU A 94 25.04 -16.21 10.85
CA LEU A 94 25.13 -17.61 10.52
C LEU A 94 26.53 -17.86 9.92
N PRO A 95 27.29 -18.81 10.47
CA PRO A 95 28.67 -19.08 10.03
C PRO A 95 28.75 -19.67 8.61
N ILE A 96 27.62 -19.87 7.94
CA ILE A 96 27.51 -20.65 6.70
C ILE A 96 27.90 -19.86 5.45
N SER A 97 27.82 -18.51 5.46
CA SER A 97 28.40 -17.75 4.34
C SER A 97 28.91 -16.38 4.76
N ASN A 98 30.24 -16.28 4.93
CA ASN A 98 30.93 -14.98 4.89
C ASN A 98 31.03 -14.43 3.44
N ASN A 99 30.27 -15.00 2.51
CA ASN A 99 30.30 -14.70 1.11
C ASN A 99 29.06 -13.87 0.73
N ASN A 100 29.28 -12.60 0.41
CA ASN A 100 28.22 -11.65 0.08
C ASN A 100 27.44 -12.02 -1.20
N TYR A 101 28.01 -12.82 -2.11
CA TYR A 101 27.32 -13.29 -3.30
C TYR A 101 26.21 -14.29 -2.96
N ILE A 102 26.43 -15.16 -1.96
CA ILE A 102 25.41 -16.12 -1.51
C ILE A 102 24.23 -15.37 -0.90
N LYS A 103 24.50 -14.35 -0.08
CA LYS A 103 23.48 -13.45 0.47
C LYS A 103 22.70 -12.73 -0.63
N THR A 104 23.39 -12.27 -1.67
CA THR A 104 22.76 -11.65 -2.84
C THR A 104 21.83 -12.62 -3.56
N LEU A 105 22.24 -13.88 -3.73
CA LEU A 105 21.40 -14.92 -4.33
C LEU A 105 20.14 -15.19 -3.49
N TYR A 106 20.27 -15.32 -2.17
CA TYR A 106 19.12 -15.48 -1.27
C TYR A 106 18.15 -14.31 -1.36
N LEU A 107 18.68 -13.08 -1.45
CA LEU A 107 17.86 -11.89 -1.63
C LEU A 107 17.06 -11.96 -2.95
N PHE A 108 17.67 -12.39 -4.06
CA PHE A 108 16.95 -12.57 -5.33
C PHE A 108 15.89 -13.68 -5.27
N ILE A 109 16.16 -14.79 -4.57
CA ILE A 109 15.16 -15.83 -4.32
C ILE A 109 14.00 -15.24 -3.53
N ALA A 110 14.28 -14.47 -2.48
CA ALA A 110 13.25 -13.81 -1.68
C ALA A 110 12.44 -12.77 -2.46
N TRP A 111 13.06 -12.04 -3.40
CA TRP A 111 12.36 -11.18 -4.36
C TRP A 111 11.35 -11.98 -5.18
N GLY A 112 11.80 -13.07 -5.81
CA GLY A 112 10.95 -13.93 -6.64
C GLY A 112 9.75 -14.47 -5.86
N VAL A 113 10.00 -14.98 -4.64
CA VAL A 113 8.95 -15.53 -3.76
C VAL A 113 8.00 -14.43 -3.28
N SER A 114 8.50 -13.28 -2.83
CA SER A 114 7.68 -12.22 -2.22
C SER A 114 6.75 -11.54 -3.23
N PHE A 115 7.25 -11.37 -4.47
CA PHE A 115 6.56 -10.62 -5.51
C PHE A 115 5.96 -11.50 -6.61
N GLN A 116 6.11 -12.83 -6.50
CA GLN A 116 5.59 -13.82 -7.46
C GLN A 116 6.01 -13.52 -8.90
N PHE A 117 7.17 -12.88 -9.09
CA PHE A 117 7.68 -12.37 -10.38
C PHE A 117 6.77 -11.37 -11.11
N ASP A 118 5.65 -10.94 -10.53
CA ASP A 118 4.74 -9.94 -11.11
C ASP A 118 5.21 -8.51 -10.75
N ILE A 119 6.42 -8.13 -11.15
CA ILE A 119 6.97 -6.80 -10.87
C ILE A 119 6.70 -5.88 -12.06
N ARG A 120 5.95 -4.81 -11.83
CA ARG A 120 5.61 -3.86 -12.89
C ARG A 120 6.80 -2.98 -13.21
N VAL A 121 6.97 -2.59 -14.47
CA VAL A 121 8.13 -1.79 -14.93
C VAL A 121 8.30 -0.50 -14.13
N TYR A 122 7.22 0.22 -13.82
CA TYR A 122 7.31 1.45 -13.03
C TYR A 122 7.75 1.21 -11.58
N GLU A 123 7.38 0.06 -11.00
CA GLU A 123 7.82 -0.34 -9.65
C GLU A 123 9.32 -0.62 -9.67
N LEU A 124 9.78 -1.35 -10.70
CA LEU A 124 11.18 -1.64 -10.91
C LEU A 124 11.99 -0.35 -11.12
N CYS A 125 11.53 0.57 -11.97
CA CYS A 125 12.17 1.88 -12.17
C CYS A 125 12.25 2.66 -10.86
N PHE A 126 11.17 2.70 -10.07
CA PHE A 126 11.15 3.38 -8.78
C PHE A 126 12.15 2.74 -7.80
N CYS A 127 12.18 1.41 -7.70
CA CYS A 127 13.15 0.70 -6.87
C CYS A 127 14.59 1.00 -7.28
N MET A 128 14.87 1.03 -8.59
CA MET A 128 16.20 1.37 -9.09
C MET A 128 16.61 2.81 -8.72
N CYS A 129 15.71 3.78 -8.84
CA CYS A 129 15.96 5.16 -8.42
C CYS A 129 16.27 5.24 -6.92
N VAL A 130 15.50 4.53 -6.08
CA VAL A 130 15.74 4.48 -4.63
C VAL A 130 17.08 3.81 -4.32
N ASN A 131 17.41 2.70 -4.97
CA ASN A 131 18.69 2.03 -4.78
C ASN A 131 19.86 2.98 -5.05
N VAL A 132 19.87 3.64 -6.22
CA VAL A 132 20.94 4.59 -6.59
C VAL A 132 21.09 5.71 -5.55
N LEU A 133 19.99 6.23 -5.05
CA LEU A 133 19.98 7.26 -4.01
C LEU A 133 20.61 6.76 -2.71
N PHE A 134 20.17 5.61 -2.20
CA PHE A 134 20.72 5.03 -0.97
C PHE A 134 22.19 4.65 -1.10
N ILE A 135 22.60 4.11 -2.25
CA ILE A 135 24.01 3.80 -2.55
C ILE A 135 24.87 5.06 -2.44
N ALA A 136 24.41 6.18 -3.00
CA ALA A 136 25.14 7.44 -2.96
C ALA A 136 25.27 7.99 -1.53
N LEU A 137 24.17 7.93 -0.75
CA LEU A 137 24.16 8.34 0.66
C LEU A 137 25.10 7.47 1.52
N ASN A 138 25.01 6.16 1.37
CA ASN A 138 25.88 5.20 2.06
C ASN A 138 27.35 5.43 1.69
N TYR A 139 27.65 5.55 0.40
CA TYR A 139 29.01 5.80 -0.06
C TYR A 139 29.59 7.09 0.53
N ASN A 140 28.80 8.18 0.58
CA ASN A 140 29.24 9.43 1.19
C ASN A 140 29.58 9.25 2.67
N ALA A 141 28.71 8.55 3.43
CA ALA A 141 28.93 8.28 4.84
C ALA A 141 30.14 7.36 5.11
N LEU A 142 30.31 6.32 4.29
CA LEU A 142 31.44 5.38 4.35
C LEU A 142 32.76 6.07 4.00
N SER A 143 32.77 6.93 2.97
CA SER A 143 33.96 7.70 2.56
C SER A 143 34.44 8.67 3.64
N LYS A 144 33.53 9.11 4.52
CA LYS A 144 33.82 9.95 5.69
C LYS A 144 34.10 9.15 6.96
N GLY A 145 34.05 7.81 6.89
CA GLY A 145 34.28 6.94 8.04
C GLY A 145 33.22 7.06 9.14
N ILE A 146 31.99 7.50 8.82
CA ILE A 146 30.91 7.62 9.81
C ILE A 146 30.54 6.23 10.37
N PHE A 147 30.55 5.22 9.50
CA PHE A 147 30.42 3.82 9.86
C PHE A 147 31.23 2.96 8.87
N GLN A 148 31.36 1.66 9.16
CA GLN A 148 32.05 0.71 8.29
C GLN A 148 31.34 -0.64 8.32
N PHE A 149 31.27 -1.31 7.17
CA PHE A 149 30.83 -2.70 7.10
C PHE A 149 31.99 -3.65 7.41
N THR A 150 31.68 -4.78 8.05
CA THR A 150 32.64 -5.84 8.36
C THR A 150 33.27 -6.45 7.09
N SER A 151 32.49 -6.52 6.01
CA SER A 151 32.94 -6.98 4.71
C SER A 151 32.50 -5.96 3.66
N GLN A 152 33.47 -5.38 2.96
CA GLN A 152 33.25 -4.36 1.93
C GLN A 152 33.60 -4.97 0.58
N ASP A 153 32.71 -4.84 -0.40
CA ASP A 153 32.96 -5.35 -1.76
C ASP A 153 32.97 -4.21 -2.79
N PHE A 154 31.83 -3.54 -2.96
CA PHE A 154 31.60 -2.59 -4.03
C PHE A 154 31.21 -1.24 -3.44
N LEU A 155 31.93 -0.16 -3.77
CA LEU A 155 31.73 1.18 -3.21
C LEU A 155 31.69 1.19 -1.67
N LEU A 156 32.61 0.45 -1.03
CA LEU A 156 32.74 0.32 0.42
C LEU A 156 31.55 -0.35 1.12
N GLN A 157 30.59 -0.91 0.37
CA GLN A 157 29.42 -1.61 0.91
C GLN A 157 29.28 -3.02 0.29
N PRO A 158 28.58 -3.96 0.94
CA PRO A 158 28.32 -5.28 0.39
C PRO A 158 27.45 -5.24 -0.87
N VAL A 159 27.69 -6.13 -1.84
CA VAL A 159 26.93 -6.17 -3.10
C VAL A 159 25.42 -6.37 -2.89
N TRP A 160 25.00 -7.15 -1.89
CA TRP A 160 23.59 -7.41 -1.63
C TRP A 160 22.82 -6.16 -1.18
N GLU A 161 23.50 -5.17 -0.59
CA GLU A 161 22.87 -3.96 -0.06
C GLU A 161 22.26 -3.10 -1.19
N PHE A 162 22.87 -3.15 -2.38
CA PHE A 162 22.40 -2.49 -3.59
C PHE A 162 20.97 -2.91 -3.97
N PHE A 163 20.57 -4.15 -3.68
CA PHE A 163 19.26 -4.69 -4.05
C PHE A 163 18.28 -4.73 -2.88
N MET A 164 18.80 -4.62 -1.65
CA MET A 164 18.01 -4.73 -0.42
C MET A 164 17.11 -3.52 -0.22
N TRP A 165 17.57 -2.30 -0.53
CA TRP A 165 16.75 -1.10 -0.41
C TRP A 165 15.49 -1.16 -1.30
N GLY A 166 15.65 -1.60 -2.54
CA GLY A 166 14.57 -1.80 -3.49
C GLY A 166 13.60 -2.89 -3.03
N PHE A 167 14.11 -3.96 -2.40
CA PHE A 167 13.28 -4.99 -1.79
C PHE A 167 12.34 -4.38 -0.75
N TYR A 168 12.90 -3.65 0.22
CA TYR A 168 12.13 -3.05 1.30
C TYR A 168 11.13 -2.01 0.80
N VAL A 169 11.51 -1.18 -0.17
CA VAL A 169 10.59 -0.21 -0.75
C VAL A 169 9.45 -0.90 -1.49
N LEU A 170 9.74 -1.89 -2.34
CA LEU A 170 8.68 -2.61 -3.06
C LEU A 170 7.76 -3.35 -2.09
N HIS A 171 8.34 -3.94 -1.04
CA HIS A 171 7.60 -4.63 0.01
C HIS A 171 6.69 -3.66 0.77
N ALA A 172 7.19 -2.50 1.18
CA ALA A 172 6.40 -1.45 1.83
C ALA A 172 5.30 -0.93 0.90
N MET A 173 5.61 -0.66 -0.37
CA MET A 173 4.64 -0.18 -1.36
C MET A 173 3.49 -1.17 -1.56
N ARG A 174 3.77 -2.47 -1.65
CA ARG A 174 2.72 -3.48 -1.82
C ARG A 174 1.94 -3.70 -0.53
N SER A 175 2.62 -3.76 0.60
CA SER A 175 1.97 -3.87 1.90
C SER A 175 1.06 -2.67 2.17
N LEU A 176 1.42 -1.45 1.79
CA LEU A 176 0.59 -0.26 1.96
C LEU A 176 -0.45 -0.09 0.84
N GLY A 177 -0.13 -0.49 -0.38
CA GLY A 177 -0.95 -0.28 -1.58
C GLY A 177 -2.10 -1.27 -1.73
N ASP A 178 -1.96 -2.50 -1.22
CA ASP A 178 -3.03 -3.52 -1.28
C ASP A 178 -4.20 -3.21 -0.31
N TYR A 179 -4.05 -2.26 0.62
CA TYR A 179 -5.17 -1.75 1.43
C TYR A 179 -6.08 -0.77 0.68
N SER A 180 -5.67 -0.30 -0.49
CA SER A 180 -6.49 0.58 -1.33
C SER A 180 -7.42 -0.25 -2.21
N CYS A 181 -8.47 -0.80 -1.59
CA CYS A 181 -9.74 -1.25 -2.17
C CYS A 181 -9.75 -1.36 -3.71
N SER A 182 -9.49 -2.57 -4.22
CA SER A 182 -9.63 -2.96 -5.62
C SER A 182 -11.01 -2.61 -6.18
N SER A 183 -11.13 -1.47 -6.87
CA SER A 183 -12.18 -1.23 -7.88
C SER A 183 -11.88 -0.01 -8.74
N VAL A 184 -11.30 1.06 -8.18
CA VAL A 184 -11.02 2.26 -8.96
C VAL A 184 -9.59 2.21 -9.47
N ARG A 185 -9.38 1.82 -10.74
CA ARG A 185 -8.13 2.14 -11.45
C ARG A 185 -8.00 3.67 -11.48
N PRO A 186 -7.15 4.31 -10.65
CA PRO A 186 -7.06 5.75 -10.68
C PRO A 186 -6.27 6.11 -11.94
N LYS A 187 -6.93 6.80 -12.87
CA LYS A 187 -6.32 7.31 -14.12
C LYS A 187 -5.24 8.38 -13.88
N LYS A 188 -4.88 8.68 -12.63
CA LYS A 188 -3.85 9.65 -12.23
C LYS A 188 -2.99 9.10 -11.08
N ARG A 189 -2.04 8.21 -11.40
CA ARG A 189 -1.01 7.71 -10.46
C ARG A 189 0.26 8.58 -10.42
N GLU A 190 0.31 9.69 -11.16
CA GLU A 190 1.47 10.59 -11.21
C GLU A 190 1.73 11.36 -9.89
N ILE A 191 0.73 11.50 -9.02
CA ILE A 191 0.82 12.34 -7.81
C ILE A 191 1.73 11.72 -6.74
N LEU A 192 1.82 10.39 -6.65
CA LEU A 192 2.61 9.72 -5.60
C LEU A 192 4.13 9.88 -5.82
N ILE A 193 4.57 9.86 -7.08
CA ILE A 193 5.99 10.00 -7.43
C ILE A 193 6.47 11.41 -7.11
N ILE A 194 5.68 12.44 -7.44
CA ILE A 194 6.03 13.85 -7.18
C ILE A 194 6.11 14.14 -5.67
N GLY A 195 5.24 13.53 -4.86
CA GLY A 195 5.28 13.67 -3.40
C GLY A 195 6.57 13.13 -2.78
N PHE A 196 7.05 11.98 -3.23
CA PHE A 196 8.28 11.36 -2.74
C PHE A 196 9.52 12.22 -3.04
N PHE A 197 9.65 12.70 -4.28
CA PHE A 197 10.78 13.58 -4.67
C PHE A 197 10.77 14.92 -3.93
N LYS A 198 9.59 15.51 -3.70
CA LYS A 198 9.48 16.79 -3.00
C LYS A 198 9.83 16.70 -1.50
N CYS A 199 9.56 15.55 -0.87
CA CYS A 199 9.95 15.32 0.52
C CYS A 199 11.47 15.11 0.64
N PHE A 200 12.07 14.44 -0.33
CA PHE A 200 13.51 14.12 -0.32
C PHE A 200 14.41 15.29 -0.74
N TRP A 201 13.93 16.19 -1.62
CA TRP A 201 14.72 17.35 -2.08
C TRP A 201 14.88 18.46 -1.04
N ASN A 202 14.15 18.41 0.08
CA ASN A 202 14.29 19.37 1.18
C ASN A 202 15.29 18.93 2.27
N PHE A 203 16.05 17.87 2.03
CA PHE A 203 17.20 17.43 2.83
C PHE A 203 18.50 17.76 2.09
#